data_AF-A0AAQ4EW27-F1
#
_entry.id   AF-A0AAQ4EW27-F1
#
_cell.length_a   1.000
_cell.length_b   1.000
_cell.length_c   1.000
_cell.angle_alpha   90.00
_cell.angle_beta   90.00
_cell.angle_gamma   90.00
#
_symmetry.space_group_name_H-M   'P 1'
#
loop_
_entity.id
_entity.type
_entity.pdbx_description
1 polymer ?
#
loop_
_entity_poly.entity_id
_entity_poly.type
_entity_poly.pdbx_seq_one_letter_code
_entity_poly.pdbx_strand_id
1 'polypeptide(L)'
;MQLEDLVRHYEWIPSERSYFGKSNTEYDFEANNPTEAGRRIQKLSETKEKLGQSVNSRAQSMLLKAEERYQDLQKKKQTVIHDREKIIDVIHELDEKKNLALKEAWKKVNK
;
A
#
# COMPACT_ATOMS: atom_id res chain seq x y z
N MET A 1 -20.33 -2.78 -40.62
CA MET A 1 -19.58 -1.52 -40.51
C MET A 1 -18.95 -1.28 -41.87
N GLN A 2 -19.49 -0.37 -42.67
CA GLN A 2 -19.01 -0.15 -44.03
C GLN A 2 -17.75 0.71 -44.00
N LEU A 3 -16.79 0.43 -44.89
CA LEU A 3 -15.47 1.07 -44.94
C LEU A 3 -15.58 2.60 -45.05
N GLU A 4 -16.65 3.10 -45.66
CA GLU A 4 -16.98 4.51 -45.83
C GLU A 4 -17.19 5.24 -44.49
N ASP A 5 -17.75 4.57 -43.49
CA ASP A 5 -17.97 5.15 -42.15
C ASP A 5 -16.65 5.27 -41.37
N LEU A 6 -15.73 4.31 -41.53
CA LEU A 6 -14.42 4.35 -40.89
C LEU A 6 -13.54 5.46 -41.44
N VAL A 7 -13.55 5.63 -42.77
CA VAL A 7 -12.79 6.68 -43.45
C VAL A 7 -13.28 8.08 -43.04
N ARG A 8 -14.56 8.23 -42.70
CA ARG A 8 -15.13 9.49 -42.19
C ARG A 8 -14.74 9.77 -40.73
N HIS A 9 -14.61 8.74 -39.90
CA HIS A 9 -14.29 8.91 -38.47
C HIS A 9 -12.79 9.02 -38.19
N TYR A 10 -11.97 8.46 -39.07
CA TYR A 10 -10.53 8.34 -38.86
C TYR A 10 -9.76 8.87 -40.08
N GLU A 11 -9.38 10.14 -40.02
CA GLU A 11 -8.69 10.87 -41.10
C GLU A 11 -7.31 10.31 -41.47
N TRP A 12 -6.71 9.48 -40.61
CA TRP A 12 -5.44 8.80 -40.87
C TRP A 12 -5.58 7.59 -41.79
N ILE A 13 -6.78 6.99 -41.88
CA ILE A 13 -7.02 5.78 -42.67
C ILE A 13 -6.69 6.00 -44.15
N PRO A 14 -7.15 7.08 -44.83
CA PRO A 14 -6.78 7.34 -46.23
C PRO A 14 -5.27 7.47 -46.46
N SER A 15 -4.57 8.14 -45.55
CA SER A 15 -3.13 8.40 -45.64
C SER A 15 -2.31 7.11 -45.49
N GLU A 16 -2.75 6.21 -44.61
CA GLU A 16 -2.02 4.99 -44.28
C GLU A 16 -2.53 3.74 -44.98
N ARG A 17 -3.69 3.82 -45.65
CA ARG A 17 -4.29 2.72 -46.45
C ARG A 17 -3.31 2.12 -47.45
N SER A 18 -2.39 2.93 -47.98
CA SER A 18 -1.36 2.46 -48.94
C SER A 18 -0.31 1.55 -48.32
N TYR A 19 -0.25 1.44 -46.99
CA TYR A 19 0.66 0.57 -46.24
C TYR A 19 -0.03 -0.68 -45.69
N PHE A 20 -1.37 -0.75 -45.77
CA PHE A 20 -2.14 -1.88 -45.26
C PHE A 20 -1.81 -3.16 -46.02
N GLY A 21 -1.50 -4.24 -45.30
CA GLY A 21 -1.15 -5.54 -45.88
C GLY A 21 0.27 -5.63 -46.47
N LYS A 22 1.13 -4.61 -46.29
CA LYS A 22 2.52 -4.69 -46.74
C LYS A 22 3.34 -5.59 -45.83
N SER A 23 4.01 -6.57 -46.42
CA SER A 23 4.89 -7.50 -45.72
C SER A 23 6.01 -6.75 -44.99
N ASN A 24 6.38 -7.18 -43.79
CA ASN A 24 7.44 -6.58 -42.97
C ASN A 24 7.15 -5.11 -42.55
N THR A 25 5.87 -4.72 -42.47
CA THR A 25 5.42 -3.45 -41.90
C THR A 25 4.48 -3.68 -40.72
N GLU A 26 4.17 -2.64 -39.95
CA GLU A 26 3.23 -2.73 -38.81
C GLU A 26 1.81 -3.15 -39.22
N TYR A 27 1.50 -3.02 -40.52
CA TYR A 27 0.23 -3.42 -41.13
C TYR A 27 0.32 -4.75 -41.89
N ASP A 28 1.31 -5.58 -41.59
CA ASP A 28 1.43 -6.94 -42.12
C ASP A 28 0.36 -7.85 -41.48
N PHE A 29 -0.77 -7.99 -42.18
CA PHE A 29 -1.91 -8.78 -41.71
C PHE A 29 -1.70 -10.30 -41.82
N GLU A 30 -0.66 -10.74 -42.54
CA GLU A 30 -0.26 -12.16 -42.59
C GLU A 30 0.56 -12.52 -41.35
N ALA A 31 1.47 -11.64 -40.92
CA ALA A 31 2.24 -11.83 -39.69
C ALA A 31 1.42 -11.51 -38.43
N ASN A 32 0.51 -10.53 -38.49
CA ASN A 32 -0.36 -10.12 -37.39
C ASN A 32 -1.82 -10.09 -37.84
N ASN A 33 -2.48 -11.25 -37.82
CA ASN A 33 -3.89 -11.35 -38.19
C ASN A 33 -4.76 -10.45 -37.29
N PRO A 34 -5.44 -9.42 -37.84
CA PRO A 34 -6.23 -8.46 -37.06
C PRO A 34 -7.35 -9.13 -36.25
N THR A 35 -7.90 -10.23 -36.76
CA THR A 35 -8.96 -10.99 -36.08
C THR A 35 -8.41 -11.74 -34.88
N GLU A 36 -7.22 -12.33 -35.00
CA GLU A 36 -6.55 -13.02 -33.89
C GLU A 36 -6.05 -12.03 -32.84
N ALA A 37 -5.46 -10.91 -33.27
CA ALA A 37 -5.06 -9.82 -32.40
C ALA A 37 -6.26 -9.27 -31.61
N GLY A 38 -7.41 -9.06 -32.26
CA GLY A 38 -8.66 -8.65 -31.60
C GLY A 38 -9.13 -9.66 -30.55
N ARG A 39 -9.12 -10.96 -30.87
CA ARG A 39 -9.45 -12.03 -29.90
C ARG A 39 -8.48 -12.07 -28.73
N ARG A 40 -7.18 -11.85 -28.97
CA ARG A 40 -6.16 -11.80 -27.92
C ARG A 40 -6.36 -10.61 -27.00
N ILE A 41 -6.65 -9.43 -27.55
CA ILE A 41 -6.98 -8.22 -26.79
C ILE A 41 -8.22 -8.46 -25.93
N GLN A 42 -9.29 -9.03 -26.50
CA GLN A 42 -10.50 -9.34 -25.76
C GLN A 42 -10.22 -10.30 -24.59
N LYS A 43 -9.51 -11.41 -24.84
CA LYS A 43 -9.14 -12.38 -23.80
C LYS A 43 -8.27 -11.76 -22.70
N LEU A 44 -7.33 -10.89 -23.05
CA LEU A 44 -6.50 -10.17 -22.09
C LEU A 44 -7.33 -9.15 -21.27
N SER A 45 -8.28 -8.48 -21.89
CA SER A 45 -9.21 -7.56 -21.21
C SER A 45 -10.09 -8.29 -20.21
N GLU A 46 -10.71 -9.40 -20.61
CA GLU A 46 -11.53 -10.25 -19.73
C GLU A 46 -10.69 -10.81 -18.56
N THR A 47 -9.45 -11.19 -18.83
CA THR A 47 -8.52 -11.67 -17.80
C THR A 47 -8.18 -10.57 -16.81
N LYS A 48 -7.84 -9.37 -17.31
CA LYS A 48 -7.59 -8.18 -16.48
C LYS A 48 -8.80 -7.79 -15.63
N GLU A 49 -10.00 -7.87 -16.19
CA GLU A 49 -11.24 -7.57 -15.46
C GLU A 49 -11.49 -8.59 -14.34
N LYS A 50 -11.37 -9.89 -14.63
CA LYS A 50 -11.47 -10.95 -13.60
C LYS A 50 -10.43 -10.81 -12.50
N LEU A 51 -9.18 -10.51 -12.85
CA LEU A 51 -8.12 -10.19 -11.89
C LEU A 51 -8.46 -8.93 -11.10
N GLY A 52 -8.97 -7.88 -11.73
CA GLY A 52 -9.40 -6.66 -11.05
C GLY A 52 -10.54 -6.88 -10.06
N GLN A 53 -11.45 -7.81 -10.35
CA GLN A 53 -12.51 -8.23 -9.42
C GLN A 53 -11.96 -9.06 -8.25
N SER A 54 -10.93 -9.89 -8.50
CA SER A 54 -10.27 -10.71 -7.47
C SER A 54 -9.25 -9.96 -6.62
N VAL A 55 -8.69 -8.85 -7.13
CA VAL A 55 -7.72 -8.04 -6.41
C VAL A 55 -8.49 -7.08 -5.51
N ASN A 56 -8.34 -7.25 -4.19
CA ASN A 56 -8.82 -6.29 -3.24
C ASN A 56 -8.08 -4.96 -3.45
N SER A 57 -8.67 -4.05 -4.22
CA SER A 57 -8.11 -2.71 -4.52
C SER A 57 -7.85 -1.88 -3.26
N ARG A 58 -8.42 -2.27 -2.12
CA ARG A 58 -8.19 -1.64 -0.81
C ARG A 58 -7.08 -2.32 -0.01
N ALA A 59 -6.49 -3.42 -0.48
CA ALA A 59 -5.44 -4.15 0.24
C ALA A 59 -4.23 -3.26 0.54
N GLN A 60 -3.82 -2.42 -0.41
CA GLN A 60 -2.74 -1.44 -0.20
C GLN A 60 -3.09 -0.43 0.91
N SER A 61 -4.31 0.11 0.89
CA SER A 61 -4.79 1.03 1.94
C SER A 61 -4.94 0.35 3.30
N MET A 62 -5.41 -0.90 3.32
CA MET A 62 -5.54 -1.69 4.55
C MET A 62 -4.17 -2.01 5.14
N LEU A 63 -3.16 -2.32 4.31
CA LEU A 63 -1.79 -2.55 4.75
C LEU A 63 -1.20 -1.30 5.40
N LEU A 64 -1.29 -0.14 4.73
CA LEU A 64 -0.79 1.13 5.27
C LEU A 64 -1.43 1.46 6.63
N LYS A 65 -2.75 1.27 6.77
CA LYS A 65 -3.47 1.48 8.03
C LYS A 65 -3.03 0.50 9.12
N ALA A 66 -2.73 -0.76 8.76
CA ALA A 66 -2.26 -1.76 9.70
C ALA A 66 -0.83 -1.42 10.18
N GLU A 67 0.05 -0.98 9.29
CA GLU A 67 1.40 -0.54 9.61
C GLU A 67 1.40 0.68 10.52
N GLU A 68 0.57 1.68 10.23
CA GLU A 68 0.39 2.88 11.08
C GLU A 68 -0.05 2.48 12.49
N ARG A 69 -1.10 1.65 12.61
CA ARG A 69 -1.59 1.15 13.90
C ARG A 69 -0.53 0.36 14.65
N TYR A 70 0.29 -0.42 13.96
CA TYR A 70 1.38 -1.17 14.57
C TYR A 70 2.45 -0.23 15.14
N GLN A 71 2.86 0.79 14.37
CA GLN A 71 3.85 1.77 14.84
C GLN A 71 3.35 2.53 16.07
N ASP A 72 2.09 2.96 16.06
CA ASP A 72 1.48 3.63 17.22
C ASP A 72 1.42 2.73 18.45
N LEU A 73 1.10 1.45 18.26
CA LEU A 73 1.08 0.49 19.35
C LEU A 73 2.47 0.25 19.93
N GLN A 74 3.50 0.17 19.08
CA GLN A 74 4.89 0.05 19.54
C GLN A 74 5.34 1.28 20.35
N LYS A 75 5.00 2.50 19.89
CA LYS A 75 5.28 3.73 20.64
C LYS A 75 4.60 3.71 22.01
N LYS A 76 3.31 3.39 22.07
CA LYS A 76 2.55 3.28 23.33
C LYS A 76 3.16 2.24 24.27
N LYS A 77 3.57 1.09 23.75
CA LYS A 77 4.25 0.06 24.53
C LYS A 77 5.54 0.58 25.17
N GLN A 78 6.37 1.30 24.41
CA GLN A 78 7.60 1.89 24.95
C GLN A 78 7.31 2.93 26.04
N THR A 79 6.31 3.80 25.84
CA THR A 79 5.88 4.75 26.88
C THR A 79 5.46 4.04 28.16
N VAL A 80 4.64 2.99 28.07
CA VAL A 80 4.19 2.23 29.24
C VAL A 80 5.35 1.58 29.99
N ILE A 81 6.33 1.01 29.27
CA ILE A 81 7.52 0.42 29.89
C ILE A 81 8.32 1.48 30.63
N HIS A 82 8.57 2.62 30.00
CA HIS A 82 9.31 3.72 30.60
C HIS A 82 8.61 4.31 31.83
N ASP A 83 7.30 4.53 31.74
CA ASP A 83 6.50 5.03 32.86
C ASP A 83 6.52 4.04 34.04
N ARG A 84 6.48 2.73 33.75
CA ARG A 84 6.61 1.70 34.77
C ARG A 84 7.97 1.75 35.47
N GLU A 85 9.06 1.88 34.72
CA GLU A 85 10.41 2.02 35.29
C GLU A 85 10.49 3.25 36.20
N LYS A 86 9.98 4.39 35.72
CA LYS A 86 9.95 5.64 36.48
C LYS A 86 9.14 5.52 37.78
N ILE A 87 8.02 4.81 37.76
CA ILE A 87 7.23 4.56 38.99
C ILE A 87 8.05 3.76 40.01
N ILE A 88 8.77 2.73 39.55
CA ILE A 88 9.61 1.90 40.42
C ILE A 88 10.74 2.74 41.04
N ASP A 89 11.41 3.57 40.25
CA ASP A 89 12.48 4.45 40.74
C ASP A 89 11.96 5.44 41.79
N VAL A 90 10.80 6.05 41.55
CA VAL A 90 10.16 6.97 42.51
C VAL A 90 9.77 6.25 43.80
N ILE A 91 9.28 5.01 43.72
CA ILE A 91 8.98 4.21 44.92
C ILE A 91 10.25 3.97 45.75
N HIS A 92 11.36 3.61 45.12
CA HIS A 92 12.64 3.42 45.81
C HIS A 92 13.12 4.71 46.48
N GLU A 93 13.05 5.85 45.78
CA GLU A 93 13.43 7.15 46.34
C GLU A 93 12.57 7.54 47.56
N LEU A 94 11.25 7.26 47.50
CA LEU A 94 10.34 7.51 48.61
C LEU A 94 10.63 6.62 49.82
N ASP A 95 10.97 5.34 49.61
CA ASP A 95 11.34 4.42 50.68
C ASP A 95 12.64 4.84 51.37
N GLU A 96 13.64 5.32 50.62
CA GLU A 96 14.87 5.88 51.19
C GLU A 96 14.58 7.10 52.07
N LYS A 97 13.79 8.06 51.55
CA LYS A 97 13.39 9.25 52.32
C LYS A 97 12.61 8.90 53.58
N LYS A 98 11.69 7.94 53.50
CA LYS A 98 10.94 7.43 54.66
C LYS A 98 11.89 6.84 55.71
N ASN A 99 12.86 6.02 55.31
CA ASN A 99 13.82 5.41 56.22
C ASN A 99 14.73 6.45 56.89
N LEU A 100 15.16 7.48 56.16
CA LEU A 100 15.92 8.59 56.73
C LEU A 100 15.10 9.36 57.77
N ALA A 101 13.85 9.72 57.43
CA ALA A 101 12.95 10.43 58.33
C ALA A 101 12.66 9.62 59.62
N LEU A 102 12.46 8.30 59.50
CA LEU A 102 12.28 7.41 60.65
C LEU A 102 13.52 7.36 61.54
N LYS A 103 14.73 7.26 60.95
CA LYS A 103 15.99 7.27 61.71
C LYS A 103 16.19 8.60 62.45
N GLU A 104 15.87 9.72 61.83
CA GLU A 104 15.93 11.04 62.47
C GLU A 104 14.92 11.17 63.62
N ALA A 105 13.67 10.75 63.40
CA ALA A 105 12.64 10.78 64.44
C ALA A 105 13.03 9.90 65.64
N TRP A 106 13.52 8.67 65.38
CA TRP A 106 13.97 7.77 66.43
C TRP A 106 15.12 8.34 67.26
N LYS A 107 16.11 8.98 66.61
CA LYS A 107 17.21 9.67 67.30
C LYS A 107 16.72 10.85 68.17
N LYS A 108 15.67 11.55 67.74
CA LYS A 108 15.08 12.67 68.50
C LYS A 108 14.29 12.21 69.72
N VAL A 109 13.60 11.07 69.64
CA VAL A 109 12.77 10.55 70.75
C VAL A 109 13.62 9.86 71.82
N ASN A 110 14.74 9.25 71.45
CA ASN A 110 15.63 8.54 72.38
C ASN A 110 16.76 9.40 72.96
N LYS A 111 16.74 10.71 72.73
CA LYS A 111 17.71 11.67 73.28
C LYS A 111 16.99 12.60 74.24
#